data_AF-A0A2X3KKT1-F1
#
_entry.id   AF-A0A2X3KKT1-F1
#
_cell.length_a   1.000
_cell.length_b   1.000
_cell.length_c   1.000
_cell.angle_alpha   90.00
_cell.angle_beta   90.00
_cell.angle_gamma   90.00
#
_symmetry.space_group_name_H-M   'P 1'
#
loop_
_entity.id
_entity.type
_entity.pdbx_description
1 polymer ?
#
loop_
_entity_poly.entity_id
_entity_poly.type
_entity_poly.pdbx_seq_one_letter_code
_entity_poly.pdbx_strand_id
1 'polypeptide(L)'
;MGIRAEDGVVMIPGGVDAARGDSRGPATDGDLLEAVRARSLPGHVALIMDGNGRWAQARGLPRLEGHRRGVAAAERVVRFVAEERLFPCLSLFAFSTENWNRPPEEVESLFTLLEQFIRARGDEFVERGARLEVLGAIGALPASLRQAIVEIEERTRGGDALHLVVGINFGGRWSILEGVRQAMALARKGDLTPDALDNAAFSRLLPTAGLPEPDLIVRTGEEKRISNFYLWEAAYSELYFTPTLWPDFDEKALLLAIQDFQGRRRRFGGGTQ
;
A
#
# COMPACT_ATOMS: atom_id res chain seq x y z
N MET A 1 -37.05 60.82 6.76
CA MET A 1 -37.05 62.08 7.53
C MET A 1 -37.20 61.66 8.99
N GLY A 2 -36.15 61.31 9.72
CA GLY A 2 -34.92 62.03 10.02
C GLY A 2 -34.83 62.03 11.54
N ILE A 3 -33.91 61.28 12.13
CA ILE A 3 -33.52 61.45 13.54
C ILE A 3 -32.00 61.34 13.58
N ARG A 4 -31.38 62.46 13.98
CA ARG A 4 -29.96 62.63 14.24
C ARG A 4 -29.61 62.10 15.64
N ALA A 5 -28.33 61.80 15.77
CA ALA A 5 -27.58 61.44 16.96
C ALA A 5 -27.39 62.61 17.94
N GLU A 6 -27.05 62.25 19.19
CA GLU A 6 -26.07 62.87 20.11
C GLU A 6 -25.92 61.87 21.28
N ASP A 7 -24.81 61.18 21.44
CA ASP A 7 -23.52 61.57 22.06
C ASP A 7 -23.41 61.01 23.48
N GLY A 8 -22.44 60.11 23.67
CA GLY A 8 -22.17 59.40 24.92
C GLY A 8 -20.87 58.62 24.81
N VAL A 9 -19.76 59.36 24.78
CA VAL A 9 -18.38 58.84 24.78
C VAL A 9 -18.03 58.28 26.16
N VAL A 10 -17.56 57.03 26.21
CA VAL A 10 -16.69 56.54 27.29
C VAL A 10 -15.46 55.88 26.67
N MET A 11 -14.32 56.53 26.88
CA MET A 11 -12.97 56.10 26.52
C MET A 11 -12.41 55.16 27.59
N ILE A 12 -11.84 54.01 27.21
CA ILE A 12 -10.86 53.26 28.01
C ILE A 12 -9.76 52.73 27.04
N PRO A 13 -8.46 52.80 27.39
CA PRO A 13 -7.38 52.93 26.42
C PRO A 13 -6.84 51.60 25.88
N GLY A 14 -6.34 51.66 24.64
CA GLY A 14 -5.65 50.57 23.97
C GLY A 14 -4.27 50.27 24.57
N GLY A 15 -3.99 48.97 24.64
CA GLY A 15 -2.65 48.40 24.66
C GLY A 15 -2.63 47.31 23.59
N VAL A 16 -2.01 47.61 22.45
CA VAL A 16 -1.71 46.66 21.39
C VAL A 16 -0.45 45.92 21.81
N ASP A 17 -0.59 44.69 22.30
CA ASP A 17 0.52 43.77 22.38
C ASP A 17 0.51 42.92 21.11
N ALA A 18 1.51 43.17 20.25
CA ALA A 18 1.69 42.49 18.98
C ALA A 18 1.99 41.02 19.23
N ALA A 19 0.97 40.18 19.10
CA ALA A 19 1.15 38.74 18.94
C ALA A 19 2.04 38.49 17.72
N ARG A 20 3.26 38.02 17.99
CA ARG A 20 4.20 37.51 16.99
C ARG A 20 3.49 36.40 16.21
N GLY A 21 3.10 36.71 14.96
CA GLY A 21 2.66 35.71 14.02
C GLY A 21 3.84 34.78 13.71
N ASP A 22 3.69 33.50 14.03
CA ASP A 22 4.56 32.44 13.51
C ASP A 22 4.27 32.32 12.01
N SER A 23 4.99 33.12 11.21
CA SER A 23 4.97 33.06 9.76
C SER A 23 5.84 31.91 9.29
N ARG A 24 5.41 30.67 9.52
CA ARG A 24 5.93 29.54 8.74
C ARG A 24 5.21 29.53 7.41
N GLY A 25 5.98 29.69 6.31
CA GLY A 25 5.48 29.49 4.95
C GLY A 25 4.88 28.09 4.76
N PRO A 26 4.28 27.79 3.60
CA PRO A 26 3.76 26.45 3.35
C PRO A 26 4.89 25.43 3.53
N ALA A 27 4.64 24.41 4.36
CA ALA A 27 5.59 23.34 4.63
C ALA A 27 6.08 22.72 3.31
N THR A 28 7.40 22.61 3.16
CA THR A 28 8.03 21.92 2.04
C THR A 28 7.84 20.42 2.14
N ASP A 29 8.06 19.67 1.05
CA ASP A 29 7.98 18.20 1.10
C ASP A 29 9.03 17.60 2.08
N GLY A 30 10.16 18.29 2.27
CA GLY A 30 11.16 17.93 3.29
C GLY A 30 10.64 18.11 4.72
N ASP A 31 9.88 19.16 4.99
CA ASP A 31 9.26 19.36 6.31
C ASP A 31 8.23 18.26 6.62
N LEU A 32 7.51 17.78 5.61
CA LEU A 32 6.55 16.68 5.78
C LEU A 32 7.24 15.35 6.11
N LEU A 33 8.33 15.02 5.42
CA LEU A 33 9.10 13.80 5.66
C LEU A 33 9.64 13.77 7.10
N GLU A 34 10.24 14.86 7.56
CA GLU A 34 10.76 14.95 8.93
C GLU A 34 9.65 14.86 9.98
N ALA A 35 8.49 15.50 9.72
CA ALA A 35 7.33 15.38 10.61
C ALA A 35 6.80 13.94 10.71
N VAL A 36 6.77 13.21 9.59
CA VAL A 36 6.39 11.79 9.54
C VAL A 36 7.39 10.93 10.30
N ARG A 37 8.69 11.16 10.14
CA ARG A 37 9.77 10.41 10.85
C ARG A 37 9.78 10.64 12.35
N ALA A 38 9.36 11.82 12.81
CA ALA A 38 9.32 12.16 14.23
C ALA A 38 8.29 11.33 15.03
N ARG A 39 7.48 10.50 14.37
CA ARG A 39 6.40 9.72 14.96
C ARG A 39 6.50 8.26 14.52
N SER A 40 5.83 7.36 15.22
CA SER A 40 5.86 5.92 14.88
C SER A 40 5.39 5.66 13.45
N LEU A 41 6.21 4.93 12.69
CA LEU A 41 5.90 4.53 11.32
C LEU A 41 5.15 3.18 11.32
N PRO A 42 4.32 2.90 10.30
CA PRO A 42 3.75 1.56 10.12
C PRO A 42 4.87 0.53 9.90
N GLY A 43 4.69 -0.70 10.35
CA GLY A 43 5.60 -1.81 10.05
C GLY A 43 5.37 -2.39 8.64
N HIS A 44 4.12 -2.33 8.16
CA HIS A 44 3.76 -2.80 6.83
C HIS A 44 2.68 -1.92 6.19
N VAL A 45 2.98 -1.39 5.00
CA VAL A 45 2.02 -0.67 4.16
C VAL A 45 1.65 -1.51 2.94
N ALA A 46 0.36 -1.63 2.64
CA ALA A 46 -0.15 -2.34 1.48
C ALA A 46 -0.90 -1.38 0.53
N LEU A 47 -0.53 -1.36 -0.74
CA LEU A 47 -1.03 -0.44 -1.76
C LEU A 47 -1.93 -1.15 -2.78
N ILE A 48 -3.18 -0.69 -2.87
CA ILE A 48 -4.11 -1.03 -3.95
C ILE A 48 -4.00 0.04 -5.02
N MET A 49 -3.24 -0.27 -6.08
CA MET A 49 -2.81 0.63 -7.15
C MET A 49 -3.90 0.87 -8.22
N ASP A 50 -5.07 1.35 -7.80
CA ASP A 50 -6.22 1.58 -8.66
C ASP A 50 -6.17 2.95 -9.36
N GLY A 51 -6.79 3.06 -10.53
CA GLY A 51 -6.90 4.31 -11.30
C GLY A 51 -6.13 4.36 -12.62
N ASN A 52 -5.29 3.35 -12.94
CA ASN A 52 -4.47 3.32 -14.16
C ASN A 52 -5.29 3.55 -15.45
N GLY A 53 -6.36 2.77 -15.64
CA GLY A 53 -7.20 2.89 -16.83
C GLY A 53 -7.96 4.22 -16.90
N ARG A 54 -8.47 4.72 -15.76
CA ARG A 54 -9.14 6.03 -15.67
C ARG A 54 -8.20 7.18 -15.99
N TRP A 55 -6.95 7.09 -15.52
CA TRP A 55 -5.91 8.08 -15.77
C TRP A 55 -5.61 8.22 -17.27
N ALA A 56 -5.52 7.09 -17.98
CA ALA A 56 -5.30 7.07 -19.42
C ALA A 56 -6.51 7.62 -20.18
N GLN A 57 -7.72 7.17 -19.82
CA GLN A 57 -8.97 7.62 -20.46
C GLN A 57 -9.16 9.14 -20.33
N ALA A 58 -8.90 9.72 -19.15
CA ALA A 58 -8.99 11.16 -18.92
C ALA A 58 -8.04 11.99 -19.82
N ARG A 59 -7.03 11.35 -20.41
CA ARG A 59 -6.01 11.96 -21.28
C ARG A 59 -6.14 11.51 -22.74
N GLY A 60 -7.19 10.78 -23.11
CA GLY A 60 -7.38 10.25 -24.46
C GLY A 60 -6.36 9.18 -24.86
N LEU A 61 -5.74 8.50 -23.89
CA LEU A 61 -4.69 7.50 -24.10
C LEU A 61 -5.24 6.07 -23.98
N PRO A 62 -4.60 5.08 -24.63
CA PRO A 62 -4.91 3.66 -24.41
C PRO A 62 -4.69 3.25 -22.95
N ARG A 63 -5.53 2.33 -22.42
CA ARG A 63 -5.42 1.83 -21.03
C ARG A 63 -4.03 1.32 -20.68
N LEU A 64 -3.34 0.68 -21.63
CA LEU A 64 -1.99 0.18 -21.47
C LEU A 64 -0.99 1.28 -21.09
N GLU A 65 -1.17 2.50 -21.60
CA GLU A 65 -0.30 3.63 -21.22
C GLU A 65 -0.50 4.01 -19.74
N GLY A 66 -1.74 3.93 -19.25
CA GLY A 66 -2.02 4.09 -17.82
C GLY A 66 -1.28 3.05 -16.98
N HIS A 67 -1.23 1.80 -17.42
CA HIS A 67 -0.47 0.75 -16.75
C HIS A 67 1.04 0.99 -16.77
N ARG A 68 1.61 1.43 -17.90
CA ARG A 68 3.03 1.81 -17.97
C ARG A 68 3.38 2.93 -17.00
N ARG A 69 2.54 3.96 -16.91
CA ARG A 69 2.70 5.05 -15.94
C ARG A 69 2.50 4.58 -14.51
N GLY A 70 1.64 3.59 -14.30
CA GLY A 70 1.49 2.90 -13.03
C GLY A 70 2.75 2.13 -12.60
N VAL A 71 3.44 1.44 -13.52
CA VAL A 71 4.73 0.80 -13.23
C VAL A 71 5.76 1.86 -12.80
N ALA A 72 5.84 2.98 -13.52
CA ALA A 72 6.73 4.08 -13.13
C ALA A 72 6.37 4.69 -11.77
N ALA A 73 5.09 4.73 -11.39
CA ALA A 73 4.67 5.17 -10.06
C ALA A 73 5.07 4.17 -8.95
N ALA A 74 4.92 2.87 -9.20
CA ALA A 74 5.41 1.83 -8.31
C ALA A 74 6.92 1.94 -8.09
N GLU A 75 7.68 2.13 -9.16
CA GLU A 75 9.14 2.35 -9.10
C GLU A 75 9.50 3.53 -8.20
N ARG A 76 8.85 4.69 -8.39
CA ARG A 76 9.10 5.88 -7.56
C ARG A 76 8.82 5.60 -6.08
N VAL A 77 7.66 5.02 -5.78
CA VAL A 77 7.25 4.72 -4.40
C VAL A 77 8.19 3.71 -3.75
N VAL A 78 8.52 2.61 -4.42
CA VAL A 78 9.42 1.58 -3.88
C VAL A 78 10.80 2.18 -3.60
N ARG A 79 11.34 2.96 -4.55
CA ARG A 79 12.64 3.62 -4.40
C ARG A 79 12.63 4.57 -3.20
N PHE A 80 11.61 5.43 -3.10
CA PHE A 80 11.47 6.38 -2.01
C PHE A 80 11.38 5.69 -0.64
N VAL A 81 10.55 4.64 -0.52
CA VAL A 81 10.40 3.87 0.72
C VAL A 81 11.72 3.23 1.14
N ALA A 82 12.47 2.65 0.19
CA ALA A 82 13.76 2.01 0.46
C ALA A 82 14.85 3.02 0.84
N GLU A 83 14.96 4.12 0.09
CA GLU A 83 15.96 5.19 0.33
C GLU A 83 15.73 5.87 1.70
N GLU A 84 14.48 6.20 2.01
CA GLU A 84 14.13 6.88 3.24
C GLU A 84 13.91 5.93 4.43
N ARG A 85 13.97 4.61 4.20
CA ARG A 85 13.74 3.54 5.20
C ARG A 85 12.45 3.77 6.01
N LEU A 86 11.36 4.12 5.33
CA LEU A 86 10.11 4.49 6.00
C LEU A 86 9.48 3.32 6.75
N PHE A 87 9.50 2.13 6.16
CA PHE A 87 8.94 0.93 6.78
C PHE A 87 9.53 -0.33 6.13
N PRO A 88 9.64 -1.43 6.88
CA PRO A 88 10.38 -2.61 6.43
C PRO A 88 9.61 -3.49 5.43
N CYS A 89 8.28 -3.36 5.32
CA CYS A 89 7.48 -4.18 4.41
C CYS A 89 6.52 -3.33 3.57
N LEU A 90 6.56 -3.51 2.25
CA LEU A 90 5.67 -2.86 1.28
C LEU A 90 4.98 -3.92 0.43
N SER A 91 3.65 -3.99 0.47
CA SER A 91 2.87 -4.84 -0.44
C SER A 91 2.26 -4.04 -1.57
N LEU A 92 2.39 -4.52 -2.81
CA LEU A 92 1.76 -3.94 -3.99
C LEU A 92 0.73 -4.91 -4.60
N PHE A 93 -0.52 -4.48 -4.75
CA PHE A 93 -1.55 -5.32 -5.39
C PHE A 93 -1.51 -5.15 -6.91
N ALA A 94 -0.69 -5.95 -7.59
CA ALA A 94 -0.40 -5.79 -9.02
C ALA A 94 -1.45 -6.43 -9.93
N PHE A 95 -1.91 -7.65 -9.62
CA PHE A 95 -2.91 -8.36 -10.41
C PHE A 95 -3.77 -9.27 -9.51
N SER A 96 -5.09 -9.08 -9.51
CA SER A 96 -6.01 -9.90 -8.69
C SER A 96 -6.55 -11.12 -9.43
N THR A 97 -7.07 -12.10 -8.68
CA THR A 97 -7.78 -13.27 -9.23
C THR A 97 -9.00 -12.88 -10.09
N GLU A 98 -9.61 -11.73 -9.85
CA GLU A 98 -10.75 -11.25 -10.65
C GLU A 98 -10.30 -10.52 -11.93
N ASN A 99 -9.01 -10.19 -12.07
CA ASN A 99 -8.49 -9.51 -13.26
C ASN A 99 -8.43 -10.41 -14.49
N TRP A 100 -8.59 -11.72 -14.34
CA TRP A 100 -8.82 -12.65 -15.47
C TRP A 100 -10.08 -12.35 -16.27
N ASN A 101 -11.06 -11.62 -15.71
CA ASN A 101 -12.27 -11.20 -16.42
C ASN A 101 -12.04 -10.03 -17.41
N ARG A 102 -10.82 -9.51 -17.49
CA ARG A 102 -10.45 -8.46 -18.45
C ARG A 102 -10.24 -9.05 -19.85
N PRO A 103 -10.22 -8.23 -20.91
CA PRO A 103 -9.90 -8.71 -22.26
C PRO A 103 -8.56 -9.47 -22.28
N PRO A 104 -8.47 -10.63 -22.95
CA PRO A 104 -7.25 -11.46 -22.96
C PRO A 104 -5.98 -10.69 -23.37
N GLU A 105 -6.09 -9.81 -24.37
CA GLU A 105 -4.98 -8.97 -24.82
C GLU A 105 -4.49 -7.99 -23.75
N GLU A 106 -5.39 -7.47 -22.88
CA GLU A 106 -5.01 -6.62 -21.74
C GLU A 106 -4.25 -7.47 -20.71
N VAL A 107 -4.71 -8.68 -20.42
CA VAL A 107 -4.07 -9.60 -19.47
C VAL A 107 -2.67 -9.99 -19.94
N GLU A 108 -2.52 -10.38 -21.20
CA GLU A 108 -1.21 -10.72 -21.79
C GLU A 108 -0.24 -9.55 -21.78
N SER A 109 -0.73 -8.34 -22.11
CA SER A 109 0.08 -7.12 -22.04
C SER A 109 0.54 -6.81 -20.63
N LEU A 110 -0.30 -7.03 -19.62
CA LEU A 110 0.05 -6.85 -18.20
C LEU A 110 1.13 -7.83 -17.75
N PHE A 111 1.01 -9.11 -18.10
CA PHE A 111 2.05 -10.09 -17.78
C PHE A 111 3.38 -9.79 -18.46
N THR A 112 3.33 -9.35 -19.73
CA THR A 112 4.53 -8.89 -20.45
C THR A 112 5.19 -7.70 -19.75
N LEU A 113 4.40 -6.71 -19.31
CA LEU A 113 4.92 -5.55 -18.57
C LEU A 113 5.54 -5.95 -17.23
N LEU A 114 4.91 -6.86 -16.48
CA LEU A 114 5.44 -7.38 -15.22
C LEU A 114 6.76 -8.13 -15.43
N GLU A 115 6.83 -8.98 -16.46
CA GLU A 115 8.06 -9.70 -16.79
C GLU A 115 9.20 -8.74 -17.16
N GLN A 116 8.93 -7.76 -18.02
CA GLN A 116 9.91 -6.74 -18.41
C GLN A 116 10.41 -5.96 -17.20
N PHE A 117 9.50 -5.57 -16.30
CA PHE A 117 9.84 -4.88 -15.07
C PHE A 117 10.77 -5.71 -14.17
N ILE A 118 10.40 -6.95 -13.88
CA ILE A 118 11.19 -7.85 -13.04
C ILE A 118 12.60 -8.06 -13.63
N ARG A 119 12.68 -8.32 -14.94
CA ARG A 119 13.96 -8.57 -15.61
C ARG A 119 14.85 -7.33 -15.68
N ALA A 120 14.28 -6.17 -15.98
CA ALA A 120 15.04 -4.92 -16.13
C ALA A 120 15.52 -4.34 -14.79
N ARG A 121 14.80 -4.61 -13.69
CA ARG A 121 15.07 -4.01 -12.38
C ARG A 121 15.71 -4.95 -11.37
N GLY A 122 15.97 -6.19 -11.76
CA GLY A 122 16.49 -7.19 -10.84
C GLY A 122 17.84 -6.80 -10.22
N ASP A 123 18.74 -6.19 -11.01
CA ASP A 123 20.03 -5.71 -10.52
C ASP A 123 19.85 -4.57 -9.50
N GLU A 124 18.97 -3.60 -9.81
CA GLU A 124 18.68 -2.47 -8.93
C GLU A 124 18.10 -2.93 -7.58
N PHE A 125 17.20 -3.93 -7.56
CA PHE A 125 16.67 -4.47 -6.30
C PHE A 125 17.75 -5.10 -5.44
N VAL A 126 18.66 -5.86 -6.05
CA VAL A 126 19.79 -6.48 -5.35
C VAL A 126 20.74 -5.43 -4.80
N GLU A 127 21.13 -4.44 -5.62
CA GLU A 127 22.03 -3.35 -5.22
C GLU A 127 21.48 -2.53 -4.04
N ARG A 128 20.16 -2.34 -3.98
CA ARG A 128 19.48 -1.61 -2.91
C ARG A 128 19.17 -2.46 -1.69
N GLY A 129 19.50 -3.76 -1.70
CA GLY A 129 19.21 -4.68 -0.60
C GLY A 129 17.73 -4.94 -0.40
N ALA A 130 16.90 -4.77 -1.43
CA ALA A 130 15.49 -5.16 -1.37
C ALA A 130 15.37 -6.68 -1.45
N ARG A 131 14.44 -7.25 -0.68
CA ARG A 131 13.96 -8.63 -0.82
C ARG A 131 12.62 -8.62 -1.52
N LEU A 132 12.52 -9.28 -2.67
CA LEU A 132 11.26 -9.39 -3.42
C LEU A 132 10.60 -10.74 -3.12
N GLU A 133 9.29 -10.71 -2.86
CA GLU A 133 8.46 -11.90 -2.69
C GLU A 133 7.14 -11.73 -3.48
N VAL A 134 6.73 -12.73 -4.24
CA VAL A 134 5.48 -12.74 -5.01
C VAL A 134 4.45 -13.62 -4.32
N LEU A 135 3.31 -13.03 -4.01
CA LEU A 135 2.15 -13.75 -3.50
C LEU A 135 1.13 -13.99 -4.61
N GLY A 136 0.60 -15.20 -4.69
CA GLY A 136 -0.54 -15.54 -5.53
C GLY A 136 -0.43 -16.88 -6.25
N ALA A 137 -1.44 -17.21 -7.05
CA ALA A 137 -1.50 -18.46 -7.80
C ALA A 137 -0.60 -18.38 -9.05
N ILE A 138 0.72 -18.41 -8.84
CA ILE A 138 1.72 -18.24 -9.91
C ILE A 138 1.69 -19.35 -10.96
N GLY A 139 1.16 -20.54 -10.63
CA GLY A 139 1.05 -21.66 -11.57
C GLY A 139 0.20 -21.35 -12.82
N ALA A 140 -0.72 -20.39 -12.73
CA ALA A 140 -1.56 -19.95 -13.85
C ALA A 140 -0.89 -18.90 -14.74
N LEU A 141 0.28 -18.38 -14.37
CA LEU A 141 1.00 -17.36 -15.13
C LEU A 141 1.78 -17.97 -16.30
N PRO A 142 2.14 -17.20 -17.34
CA PRO A 142 3.03 -17.66 -18.41
C PRO A 142 4.36 -18.20 -17.87
N ALA A 143 4.92 -19.21 -18.53
CA ALA A 143 6.14 -19.89 -18.06
C ALA A 143 7.34 -18.94 -17.93
N SER A 144 7.50 -18.01 -18.88
CA SER A 144 8.56 -17.01 -18.88
C SER A 144 8.48 -16.08 -17.67
N LEU A 145 7.28 -15.61 -17.32
CA LEU A 145 7.03 -14.79 -16.14
C LEU A 145 7.27 -15.58 -14.84
N ARG A 146 6.81 -16.83 -14.75
CA ARG A 146 7.11 -17.68 -13.57
C ARG A 146 8.61 -17.84 -13.37
N GLN A 147 9.36 -18.08 -14.44
CA GLN A 147 10.81 -18.19 -14.37
C GLN A 147 11.44 -16.86 -13.91
N ALA A 148 11.00 -15.72 -14.45
CA ALA A 148 11.49 -14.41 -14.02
C ALA A 148 11.24 -14.15 -12.53
N ILE A 149 10.07 -14.56 -12.01
CA ILE A 149 9.70 -14.46 -10.59
C ILE A 149 10.66 -15.29 -9.73
N VAL A 150 10.84 -16.58 -10.04
CA VAL A 150 11.74 -17.46 -9.27
C VAL A 150 13.18 -16.94 -9.29
N GLU A 151 13.65 -16.48 -10.44
CA GLU A 151 15.00 -15.89 -10.59
C GLU A 151 15.17 -14.65 -9.70
N ILE A 152 14.20 -13.73 -9.66
CA ILE A 152 14.35 -12.51 -8.86
C ILE A 152 14.21 -12.75 -7.36
N GLU A 153 13.32 -13.65 -6.94
CA GLU A 153 13.14 -14.00 -5.53
C GLU A 153 14.42 -14.59 -4.95
N GLU A 154 15.07 -15.54 -5.66
CA GLU A 154 16.33 -16.13 -5.17
C GLU A 154 17.45 -15.08 -5.14
N ARG A 155 17.56 -14.24 -6.18
CA ARG A 155 18.58 -13.19 -6.25
C ARG A 155 18.45 -12.15 -5.12
N THR A 156 17.22 -11.87 -4.69
CA THR A 156 16.91 -10.85 -3.67
C THR A 156 16.69 -11.43 -2.27
N ARG A 157 16.73 -12.76 -2.10
CA ARG A 157 16.40 -13.46 -0.85
C ARG A 157 17.18 -12.98 0.38
N GLY A 158 18.41 -12.49 0.18
CA GLY A 158 19.29 -11.99 1.23
C GLY A 158 19.08 -10.51 1.59
N GLY A 159 18.20 -9.78 0.90
CA GLY A 159 17.93 -8.37 1.16
C GLY A 159 17.23 -8.14 2.50
N ASP A 160 17.61 -7.07 3.19
CA ASP A 160 17.07 -6.67 4.49
C ASP A 160 16.62 -5.20 4.55
N ALA A 161 16.84 -4.42 3.48
CA ALA A 161 16.54 -2.99 3.46
C ALA A 161 15.04 -2.73 3.30
N LEU A 162 14.36 -3.51 2.45
CA LEU A 162 12.92 -3.46 2.21
C LEU A 162 12.43 -4.82 1.76
N HIS A 163 11.42 -5.38 2.45
CA HIS A 163 10.66 -6.52 1.94
C HIS A 163 9.56 -6.02 1.01
N LEU A 164 9.77 -6.14 -0.30
CA LEU A 164 8.80 -5.82 -1.34
C LEU A 164 7.98 -7.04 -1.69
N VAL A 165 6.71 -7.03 -1.30
CA VAL A 165 5.75 -8.08 -1.59
C VAL A 165 4.87 -7.66 -2.77
N VAL A 166 4.75 -8.51 -3.79
CA VAL A 166 3.94 -8.21 -4.98
C VAL A 166 2.85 -9.26 -5.15
N GLY A 167 1.59 -8.84 -5.04
CA GLY A 167 0.43 -9.70 -5.27
C GLY A 167 0.17 -9.87 -6.78
N ILE A 168 0.45 -11.05 -7.33
CA ILE A 168 0.20 -11.40 -8.73
C ILE A 168 -0.68 -12.64 -8.81
N ASN A 169 -1.86 -12.49 -9.42
CA ASN A 169 -2.93 -13.50 -9.36
C ASN A 169 -3.26 -13.86 -7.91
N PHE A 170 -3.32 -12.84 -7.06
CA PHE A 170 -3.59 -12.96 -5.63
C PHE A 170 -5.02 -12.56 -5.29
N GLY A 171 -5.57 -13.20 -4.27
CA GLY A 171 -6.79 -12.76 -3.62
C GLY A 171 -6.93 -13.38 -2.23
N GLY A 172 -7.42 -12.64 -1.25
CA GLY A 172 -7.55 -13.11 0.13
C GLY A 172 -8.44 -14.34 0.27
N ARG A 173 -9.52 -14.46 -0.51
CA ARG A 173 -10.32 -15.70 -0.57
C ARG A 173 -9.51 -16.89 -1.08
N TRP A 174 -8.66 -16.67 -2.09
CA TRP A 174 -7.75 -17.70 -2.57
C TRP A 174 -6.73 -18.08 -1.50
N SER A 175 -6.14 -17.09 -0.83
CA SER A 175 -5.18 -17.28 0.28
C SER A 175 -5.77 -18.14 1.40
N ILE A 176 -6.99 -17.81 1.85
CA ILE A 176 -7.72 -18.57 2.87
C ILE A 176 -7.98 -20.01 2.41
N LEU A 177 -8.43 -20.20 1.17
CA LEU A 177 -8.66 -21.55 0.63
C LEU A 177 -7.35 -22.36 0.58
N GLU A 178 -6.22 -21.72 0.29
CA GLU A 178 -4.92 -22.39 0.31
C GLU A 178 -4.52 -22.81 1.73
N GLY A 179 -4.72 -21.94 2.73
CA GLY A 179 -4.52 -22.31 4.14
C GLY A 179 -5.42 -23.46 4.58
N VAL A 180 -6.69 -23.49 4.13
CA VAL A 180 -7.60 -24.62 4.41
C VAL A 180 -7.10 -25.90 3.77
N ARG A 181 -6.62 -25.88 2.52
CA ARG A 181 -6.04 -27.07 1.86
C ARG A 181 -4.82 -27.59 2.61
N GLN A 182 -3.93 -26.71 3.07
CA GLN A 182 -2.77 -27.08 3.88
C GLN A 182 -3.19 -27.71 5.21
N ALA A 183 -4.16 -27.09 5.92
CA ALA A 183 -4.70 -27.63 7.16
C ALA A 183 -5.28 -29.05 6.97
N MET A 184 -6.06 -29.26 5.90
CA MET A 184 -6.63 -30.57 5.58
C MET A 184 -5.53 -31.60 5.25
N ALA A 185 -4.48 -31.20 4.55
CA ALA A 185 -3.37 -32.09 4.22
C ALA A 185 -2.60 -32.54 5.47
N LEU A 186 -2.36 -31.63 6.42
CA LEU A 186 -1.75 -31.93 7.72
C LEU A 186 -2.66 -32.82 8.58
N ALA A 187 -3.95 -32.51 8.64
CA ALA A 187 -4.91 -33.30 9.39
C ALA A 187 -5.00 -34.76 8.87
N ARG A 188 -4.93 -34.96 7.54
CA ARG A 188 -4.90 -36.32 6.95
C ARG A 188 -3.66 -37.12 7.32
N LYS A 189 -2.53 -36.46 7.61
CA LYS A 189 -1.30 -37.09 8.07
C LYS A 189 -1.28 -37.32 9.58
N GLY A 190 -2.24 -36.77 10.32
CA GLY A 190 -2.28 -36.79 11.79
C GLY A 190 -1.47 -35.68 12.44
N ASP A 191 -0.95 -34.72 11.66
CA ASP A 191 -0.05 -33.65 12.13
C ASP A 191 -0.81 -32.43 12.69
N LEU A 192 -2.14 -32.40 12.54
CA LEU A 192 -3.00 -31.29 12.98
C LEU A 192 -4.37 -31.80 13.39
N THR A 193 -4.84 -31.37 14.57
CA THR A 193 -6.21 -31.63 15.04
C THR A 193 -7.07 -30.37 14.93
N PRO A 194 -8.40 -30.50 14.86
CA PRO A 194 -9.30 -29.34 14.87
C PRO A 194 -9.08 -28.40 16.07
N ASP A 195 -8.87 -28.97 17.27
CA ASP A 195 -8.67 -28.19 18.50
C ASP A 195 -7.32 -27.44 18.53
N ALA A 196 -6.33 -27.91 17.76
CA ALA A 196 -5.03 -27.26 17.63
C ALA A 196 -5.02 -26.16 16.55
N LEU A 197 -6.09 -26.01 15.77
CA LEU A 197 -6.18 -25.01 14.70
C LEU A 197 -6.80 -23.71 15.23
N ASP A 198 -5.97 -22.89 15.89
CA ASP A 198 -6.31 -21.52 16.26
C ASP A 198 -5.92 -20.49 15.17
N ASN A 199 -6.16 -19.20 15.42
CA ASN A 199 -5.82 -18.12 14.48
C ASN A 199 -4.32 -18.07 14.15
N ALA A 200 -3.44 -18.34 15.12
CA ALA A 200 -2.00 -18.29 14.91
C ALA A 200 -1.52 -19.50 14.10
N ALA A 201 -2.07 -20.68 14.39
CA ALA A 201 -1.85 -21.89 13.61
C ALA A 201 -2.33 -21.72 12.17
N PHE A 202 -3.54 -21.19 11.96
CA PHE A 202 -4.05 -20.96 10.63
C PHE A 202 -3.22 -19.93 9.86
N SER A 203 -2.79 -18.83 10.51
CA SER A 203 -1.94 -17.81 9.87
C SER A 203 -0.61 -18.38 9.35
N ARG A 204 -0.04 -19.40 10.02
CA ARG A 204 1.17 -20.08 9.55
C ARG A 204 0.95 -20.99 8.33
N LEU A 205 -0.30 -21.30 8.00
CA LEU A 205 -0.68 -22.11 6.84
C LEU A 205 -1.06 -21.27 5.62
N LEU A 206 -1.24 -19.96 5.79
CA LEU A 206 -1.55 -19.06 4.69
C LEU A 206 -0.31 -18.83 3.81
N PRO A 207 -0.48 -18.57 2.50
CA PRO A 207 0.60 -18.10 1.62
C PRO A 207 1.34 -16.86 2.12
N THR A 208 0.72 -16.08 3.00
CA THR A 208 1.25 -14.87 3.64
C THR A 208 2.07 -15.15 4.90
N ALA A 209 2.26 -16.42 5.27
CA ALA A 209 2.96 -16.81 6.49
C ALA A 209 4.37 -16.22 6.55
N GLY A 210 4.70 -15.58 7.68
CA GLY A 210 6.00 -14.92 7.89
C GLY A 210 6.02 -13.45 7.50
N LEU A 211 4.98 -12.94 6.83
CA LEU A 211 4.81 -11.51 6.60
C LEU A 211 4.20 -10.84 7.84
N PRO A 212 4.62 -9.61 8.19
CA PRO A 212 3.88 -8.80 9.14
C PRO A 212 2.48 -8.48 8.58
N GLU A 213 1.45 -8.43 9.42
CA GLU A 213 0.14 -7.95 9.01
C GLU A 213 0.22 -6.46 8.58
N PRO A 214 -0.53 -6.04 7.55
CA PRO A 214 -0.53 -4.64 7.13
C PRO A 214 -1.10 -3.74 8.23
N ASP A 215 -0.34 -2.74 8.64
CA ASP A 215 -0.82 -1.69 9.54
C ASP A 215 -1.71 -0.70 8.81
N LEU A 216 -1.35 -0.41 7.56
CA LEU A 216 -2.01 0.57 6.71
C LEU A 216 -2.26 -0.02 5.32
N ILE A 217 -3.52 0.00 4.88
CA ILE A 217 -3.90 -0.29 3.50
C ILE A 217 -4.29 1.02 2.83
N VAL A 218 -3.54 1.42 1.82
CA VAL A 218 -3.82 2.59 0.99
C VAL A 218 -4.47 2.13 -0.30
N ARG A 219 -5.55 2.77 -0.70
CA ARG A 219 -6.16 2.61 -2.02
C ARG A 219 -6.26 3.94 -2.74
N THR A 220 -5.73 3.95 -3.97
CA THR A 220 -5.84 5.07 -4.89
C THR A 220 -7.13 5.03 -5.71
N GLY A 221 -7.51 6.17 -6.26
CA GLY A 221 -8.77 6.36 -6.97
C GLY A 221 -10.01 6.40 -6.07
N GLU A 222 -11.17 6.58 -6.69
CA GLU A 222 -12.41 6.94 -5.98
C GLU A 222 -13.04 5.80 -5.14
N GLU A 223 -12.47 4.60 -5.21
CA GLU A 223 -13.13 3.39 -4.74
C GLU A 223 -12.81 3.09 -3.27
N LYS A 224 -13.85 2.89 -2.46
CA LYS A 224 -13.73 2.66 -1.01
C LYS A 224 -13.97 1.20 -0.63
N ARG A 225 -13.07 0.32 -1.07
CA ARG A 225 -13.09 -1.13 -0.76
C ARG A 225 -11.70 -1.73 -0.82
N ILE A 226 -11.48 -2.88 -0.19
CA ILE A 226 -10.18 -3.59 -0.23
C ILE A 226 -10.05 -4.60 -1.39
N SER A 227 -11.15 -4.86 -2.11
CA SER A 227 -11.14 -5.68 -3.33
C SER A 227 -10.44 -7.03 -3.21
N ASN A 228 -10.70 -7.79 -2.13
CA ASN A 228 -10.15 -9.12 -1.95
C ASN A 228 -8.60 -9.14 -1.88
N PHE A 229 -7.92 -8.07 -1.42
CA PHE A 229 -6.48 -8.10 -1.21
C PHE A 229 -6.13 -8.94 0.03
N TYR A 230 -5.64 -8.36 1.12
CA TYR A 230 -5.53 -9.04 2.40
C TYR A 230 -6.91 -9.16 3.07
N LEU A 231 -7.50 -10.35 3.17
CA LEU A 231 -8.79 -10.52 3.86
C LEU A 231 -8.63 -10.98 5.30
N TRP A 232 -7.66 -11.85 5.56
CA TRP A 232 -7.35 -12.34 6.89
C TRP A 232 -6.48 -11.34 7.63
N GLU A 233 -5.40 -10.91 6.98
CA GLU A 233 -4.35 -10.07 7.53
C GLU A 233 -4.82 -8.62 7.72
N ALA A 234 -5.89 -8.21 7.03
CA ALA A 234 -6.41 -6.84 7.13
C ALA A 234 -7.34 -6.60 8.32
N ALA A 235 -7.55 -7.59 9.20
CA ALA A 235 -8.57 -7.55 10.23
C ALA A 235 -8.50 -6.30 11.13
N TYR A 236 -7.30 -5.78 11.37
CA TYR A 236 -7.04 -4.59 12.20
C TYR A 236 -6.21 -3.51 11.48
N SER A 237 -6.18 -3.54 10.14
CA SER A 237 -5.52 -2.50 9.36
C SER A 237 -6.30 -1.20 9.38
N GLU A 238 -5.59 -0.10 9.40
CA GLU A 238 -6.16 1.19 9.06
C GLU A 238 -6.33 1.29 7.54
N LEU A 239 -7.46 1.84 7.10
CA LEU A 239 -7.77 2.02 5.67
C LEU A 239 -7.66 3.50 5.30
N TYR A 240 -6.85 3.81 4.30
CA TYR A 240 -6.71 5.14 3.72
C TYR A 240 -7.15 5.11 2.25
N PHE A 241 -8.11 5.97 1.91
CA PHE A 241 -8.64 6.09 0.55
C PHE A 241 -8.36 7.48 0.02
N THR A 242 -7.75 7.58 -1.17
CA THR A 242 -7.47 8.86 -1.82
C THR A 242 -8.03 8.91 -3.23
N PRO A 243 -8.66 10.02 -3.67
CA PRO A 243 -9.13 10.16 -5.05
C PRO A 243 -7.97 10.22 -6.06
N THR A 244 -6.73 10.45 -5.62
CA THR A 244 -5.54 10.45 -6.49
C THR A 244 -5.45 9.13 -7.26
N LEU A 245 -5.37 9.20 -8.59
CA LEU A 245 -5.20 8.01 -9.44
C LEU A 245 -3.76 7.50 -9.34
N TRP A 246 -3.55 6.18 -9.38
CA TRP A 246 -2.24 5.58 -9.15
C TRP A 246 -1.06 6.21 -9.93
N PRO A 247 -1.16 6.52 -11.23
CA PRO A 247 -0.03 7.14 -11.95
C PRO A 247 0.41 8.50 -11.40
N ASP A 248 -0.52 9.25 -10.79
CA ASP A 248 -0.31 10.56 -10.16
C ASP A 248 -0.01 10.45 -8.65
N PHE A 249 0.05 9.23 -8.09
CA PHE A 249 0.43 9.02 -6.69
C PHE A 249 1.95 9.13 -6.54
N ASP A 250 2.39 10.07 -5.71
CA ASP A 250 3.79 10.44 -5.51
C ASP A 250 4.23 10.26 -4.05
N GLU A 251 5.49 10.61 -3.76
CA GLU A 251 6.12 10.53 -2.45
C GLU A 251 5.33 11.33 -1.41
N LYS A 252 4.85 12.52 -1.79
CA LYS A 252 4.03 13.38 -0.93
C LYS A 252 2.69 12.72 -0.59
N ALA A 253 2.01 12.13 -1.56
CA ALA A 253 0.76 11.41 -1.33
C ALA A 253 0.95 10.21 -0.39
N LEU A 254 2.07 9.49 -0.49
CA LEU A 254 2.42 8.44 0.47
C LEU A 254 2.64 9.00 1.88
N LEU A 255 3.41 10.07 2.03
CA LEU A 255 3.66 10.70 3.33
C LEU A 255 2.36 11.20 3.98
N LEU A 256 1.43 11.75 3.20
CA LEU A 256 0.11 12.15 3.70
C LEU A 256 -0.72 10.95 4.19
N ALA A 257 -0.65 9.80 3.51
CA ALA A 257 -1.30 8.58 3.98
C ALA A 257 -0.70 8.05 5.30
N ILE A 258 0.63 8.13 5.44
CA ILE A 258 1.32 7.76 6.69
C ILE A 258 0.96 8.74 7.81
N GLN A 259 0.92 10.04 7.52
CA GLN A 259 0.55 11.07 8.49
C GLN A 259 -0.89 10.87 8.99
N ASP A 260 -1.82 10.52 8.11
CA ASP A 260 -3.20 10.15 8.49
C ASP A 260 -3.20 8.95 9.44
N PHE A 261 -2.48 7.87 9.08
CA PHE A 261 -2.31 6.70 9.96
C PHE A 261 -1.79 7.09 11.35
N GLN A 262 -0.78 7.95 11.42
CA GLN A 262 -0.24 8.44 12.69
C GLN A 262 -1.25 9.28 13.49
N GLY A 263 -2.23 9.89 12.84
CA GLY A 263 -3.31 10.62 13.50
C GLY A 263 -4.35 9.71 14.19
N ARG A 264 -4.38 8.41 13.88
CA ARG A 264 -5.40 7.48 14.36
C ARG A 264 -5.04 6.89 15.73
N ARG A 265 -6.08 6.62 16.53
CA ARG A 265 -5.96 5.94 17.83
C ARG A 265 -6.37 4.49 17.69
N ARG A 266 -5.39 3.58 17.57
CA ARG A 266 -5.61 2.13 17.50
C ARG A 266 -6.11 1.63 18.85
N ARG A 267 -7.35 1.13 18.87
CA ARG A 267 -7.99 0.48 20.00
C ARG A 267 -8.34 -0.92 19.54
N PHE A 268 -7.45 -1.89 19.73
CA PHE A 268 -7.65 -3.29 19.32
C PHE A 268 -8.72 -3.99 20.19
N GLY A 269 -9.93 -3.44 20.23
CA GLY A 269 -11.01 -3.90 21.11
C GLY A 269 -10.84 -3.58 22.60
N GLY A 270 -9.68 -3.09 23.03
CA GLY A 270 -9.46 -2.61 24.40
C GLY A 270 -10.18 -1.28 24.66
N GLY A 271 -11.14 -1.28 25.58
CA GLY A 271 -11.75 -0.05 26.07
C GLY A 271 -10.71 0.88 26.69
N THR A 272 -10.84 2.18 26.41
CA THR A 272 -10.14 3.23 27.16
C THR A 272 -10.44 3.06 28.65
N GLN A 273 -9.40 2.79 29.45
CA GLN A 273 -9.40 3.21 30.85
C GLN A 273 -9.18 4.73 30.91
#